data_AF-A0A3S4TBA8-F1
#
_entry.id   AF-A0A3S4TBA8-F1
#
_cell.length_a   1.000
_cell.length_b   1.000
_cell.length_c   1.000
_cell.angle_alpha   90.00
_cell.angle_beta   90.00
_cell.angle_gamma   90.00
#
_symmetry.space_group_name_H-M   'P 1'
#
loop_
_entity.id
_entity.type
_entity.pdbx_description
1 polymer ?
#
loop_
_entity_poly.entity_id
_entity_poly.type
_entity_poly.pdbx_seq_one_letter_code
_entity_poly.pdbx_strand_id
1 'polypeptide(L)' 'MERLNEDEGVTVIFSSHDPLVIDKARHSIVLKDGEIISDERIQ' A
#
# COMPACT_ATOMS: atom_id res chain seq x y z
N MET A 1 7.68 -7.66 6.45
CA MET A 1 6.41 -7.79 5.68
C MET A 1 6.72 -8.10 4.22
N GLU A 2 7.71 -7.42 3.62
CA GLU A 2 8.14 -7.69 2.25
C GLU A 2 8.52 -9.15 1.99
N ARG A 3 9.37 -9.75 2.84
CA ARG A 3 9.69 -11.19 2.78
C ARG A 3 8.47 -12.12 2.85
N LEU A 4 7.42 -11.76 3.58
CA LEU A 4 6.21 -12.60 3.64
C LEU A 4 5.42 -12.51 2.32
N ASN A 5 5.43 -11.34 1.68
CA ASN A 5 4.82 -11.15 0.36
C ASN A 5 5.56 -11.97 -0.71
N GLU A 6 6.89 -11.99 -0.64
CA GLU A 6 7.76 -12.65 -1.63
C GLU A 6 7.91 -14.15 -1.39
N ASP A 7 8.20 -14.56 -0.16
CA ASP A 7 8.49 -15.95 0.19
C ASP A 7 7.21 -16.80 0.23
N GLU A 8 6.07 -16.21 0.64
CA GLU A 8 4.81 -16.93 0.86
C GLU A 8 3.69 -16.52 -0.11
N GLY A 9 3.93 -15.56 -1.01
CA GLY A 9 2.93 -15.07 -1.98
C GLY A 9 1.73 -14.37 -1.33
N VAL A 10 1.85 -13.92 -0.09
CA VAL A 10 0.74 -13.34 0.68
C VAL A 10 0.56 -11.87 0.33
N THR A 11 -0.65 -11.48 -0.09
CA THR A 11 -0.98 -10.06 -0.25
C THR A 11 -1.24 -9.39 1.10
N VAL A 12 -0.59 -8.25 1.35
CA VAL A 12 -0.71 -7.49 2.60
C VAL A 12 -1.21 -6.10 2.27
N ILE A 13 -2.29 -5.69 2.93
CA ILE A 13 -2.84 -4.33 2.83
C ILE A 13 -2.52 -3.60 4.13
N PHE A 14 -1.97 -2.39 4.01
CA PHE A 14 -1.66 -1.52 5.14
C PHE A 14 -2.41 -0.21 4.98
N SER A 15 -3.00 0.29 6.08
CA SER A 15 -3.63 1.61 6.13
C SER A 15 -2.96 2.40 7.25
N SER A 16 -2.32 3.52 6.88
CA SER A 16 -1.57 4.37 7.79
C SER A 16 -1.64 5.82 7.31
N HIS A 17 -1.42 6.76 8.23
CA HIS A 17 -1.18 8.16 7.91
C HIS A 17 0.31 8.52 8.00
N ASP A 18 1.18 7.57 8.32
CA ASP A 18 2.63 7.77 8.38
C ASP A 18 3.23 7.71 6.95
N PRO A 19 3.79 8.82 6.45
CA PRO A 19 4.38 8.88 5.11
C PRO A 19 5.48 7.84 4.89
N LEU A 20 6.27 7.51 5.93
CA LEU A 20 7.38 6.55 5.81
C LEU A 20 6.90 5.12 5.55
N VAL A 21 5.66 4.81 5.93
CA VAL A 21 5.02 3.52 5.65
C VAL A 21 4.44 3.51 4.24
N ILE A 22 3.79 4.61 3.84
CA ILE A 22 3.17 4.77 2.52
C ILE A 22 4.25 4.74 1.42
N ASP A 23 5.38 5.42 1.61
CA ASP A 23 6.48 5.48 0.65
C ASP A 23 7.12 4.11 0.37
N LYS A 24 6.91 3.11 1.24
CA LYS A 24 7.41 1.74 1.05
C LYS A 24 6.40 0.83 0.34
N ALA A 25 5.20 1.30 0.06
CA ALA A 25 4.17 0.51 -0.59
C ALA A 25 4.43 0.38 -2.09
N ARG A 26 4.26 -0.83 -2.63
CA ARG A 26 4.30 -1.10 -4.09
C ARG A 26 3.04 -0.61 -4.81
N HIS A 27 1.96 -0.40 -4.07
CA HIS A 27 0.68 0.08 -4.57
C HIS A 27 0.07 1.01 -3.52
N SER A 28 -0.17 2.26 -3.91
CA SER A 28 -0.79 3.29 -3.09
C SER A 28 -2.21 3.56 -3.58
N ILE A 29 -3.18 3.52 -2.66
CA ILE A 29 -4.57 3.91 -2.93
C ILE A 29 -4.94 4.97 -1.90
N VAL A 30 -5.35 6.14 -2.37
CA VAL A 30 -5.77 7.25 -1.51
C VAL A 30 -7.29 7.36 -1.55
N LEU A 31 -7.90 7.28 -0.37
CA LEU A 31 -9.33 7.43 -0.17
C LEU A 31 -9.64 8.81 0.43
N LYS A 32 -10.72 9.43 -0.03
CA LYS A 32 -11.30 10.61 0.60
C LYS A 32 -12.81 10.55 0.51
N ASP A 33 -13.48 10.73 1.65
CA ASP A 33 -14.95 10.73 1.75
C ASP A 33 -15.63 9.47 1.15
N GLY A 34 -14.94 8.33 1.21
CA GLY A 34 -15.43 7.04 0.69
C GLY A 34 -15.14 6.79 -0.79
N GLU A 35 -14.50 7.75 -1.48
CA GLU A 35 -14.13 7.64 -2.88
C GLU A 35 -12.61 7.44 -3.05
N ILE A 36 -12.22 6.69 -4.09
CA ILE A 36 -10.83 6.55 -4.50
C ILE A 36 -10.44 7.80 -5.29
N ILE A 37 -9.52 8.59 -4.75
CA ILE A 37 -9.03 9.81 -5.39
C ILE A 37 -7.64 9.64 -6.02
N SER A 38 -6.91 8.56 -5.67
CA SER A 38 -5.65 8.19 -6.32
C SER A 38 -5.44 6.67 -6.25
N ASP A 39 -4.88 6.10 -7.32
CA ASP A 39 -4.53 4.69 -7.47
C ASP A 39 -3.21 4.61 -8.27
N GLU A 40 -2.11 4.35 -7.57
CA GLU A 40 -0.76 4.40 -8.14
C GLU A 40 0.04 3.14 -7.82
N ARG A 41 0.52 2.44 -8.86
CA ARG A 41 1.48 1.35 -8.71
C ARG A 41 2.89 1.90 -8.80
N ILE A 42 3.58 1.89 -7.67
CA ILE A 42 4.96 2.36 -7.53
C ILE A 42 5.86 1.16 -7.81
N GLN A 43 6.62 1.22 -8.91
CA GLN A 43 7.58 0.17 -9.31
C GLN A 43 8.81 0.16 -8.41
#